data_AF-A0A229GUP0-F1
#
_entry.id   AF-A0A229GUP0-F1
#
_cell.length_a   1.000
_cell.length_b   1.000
_cell.length_c   1.000
_cell.angle_alpha   90.00
_cell.angle_beta   90.00
_cell.angle_gamma   90.00
#
_symmetry.space_group_name_H-M   'P 1'
#
loop_
_entity.id
_entity.type
_entity.pdbx_description
1 polymer ?
#
loop_
_entity_poly.entity_id
_entity_poly.type
_entity_poly.pdbx_seq_one_letter_code
_entity_poly.pdbx_strand_id
1 'polypeptide(L)' 'MVRAGLRRLNALDRHTDALLLGERALAICEAALGPDHPDTALCLNNLAALRRRLADDDASG' A
#
# COMPACT_ATOMS: atom_id res chain seq x y z
N MET A 1 -27.05 -13.41 1.08
CA MET A 1 -25.63 -13.46 0.67
C MET A 1 -25.14 -12.24 -0.12
N VAL A 2 -25.91 -11.16 -0.30
CA VAL A 2 -25.49 -10.01 -1.16
C VAL A 2 -24.70 -8.93 -0.40
N ARG A 3 -24.69 -8.96 0.93
CA ARG A 3 -24.06 -7.91 1.76
C ARG A 3 -22.55 -8.06 1.96
N ALA A 4 -21.96 -9.18 1.52
CA ALA A 4 -20.52 -9.45 1.59
C ALA A 4 -19.74 -8.90 0.37
N GLY A 5 -20.35 -8.90 -0.83
CA GLY A 5 -19.67 -8.47 -2.07
C GLY A 5 -19.34 -6.98 -2.12
N LEU A 6 -20.19 -6.12 -1.54
CA LEU A 6 -19.98 -4.66 -1.52
C LEU A 6 -18.85 -4.22 -0.58
N ARG A 7 -18.57 -4.97 0.49
CA ARG A 7 -17.41 -4.68 1.36
C ARG A 7 -16.10 -5.03 0.67
N ARG A 8 -16.07 -6.11 -0.11
CA ARG A 8 -14.87 -6.59 -0.79
C ARG A 8 -14.41 -5.64 -1.90
N LEU A 9 -15.33 -5.18 -2.75
CA LEU A 9 -15.02 -4.20 -3.81
C LEU A 9 -14.52 -2.87 -3.23
N ASN A 10 -15.14 -2.41 -2.14
CA ASN A 10 -14.76 -1.16 -1.49
C ASN A 10 -13.45 -1.28 -0.68
N ALA A 11 -13.09 -2.50 -0.26
CA ALA A 11 -11.78 -2.79 0.31
C ALA A 11 -10.70 -2.77 -0.78
N LEU A 12 -10.90 -3.53 -1.86
CA LEU A 12 -9.98 -3.58 -3.00
C LEU A 12 -9.67 -2.18 -3.56
N ASP A 13 -10.68 -1.33 -3.73
CA ASP A 13 -10.53 0.04 -4.22
C ASP A 13 -9.65 0.90 -3.28
N ARG A 14 -9.94 0.89 -1.97
CA ARG A 14 -9.15 1.62 -0.95
C ARG A 14 -7.74 1.07 -0.77
N HIS A 15 -7.53 -0.21 -0.97
CA HIS A 15 -6.20 -0.80 -0.87
C HIS A 15 -5.33 -0.45 -2.08
N THR A 16 -5.93 -0.32 -3.27
CA THR A 16 -5.24 0.13 -4.47
C THR A 16 -4.80 1.59 -4.34
N ASP A 17 -5.66 2.45 -3.79
CA ASP A 17 -5.34 3.85 -3.49
C ASP A 17 -4.17 3.97 -2.50
N ALA A 18 -4.17 3.17 -1.43
CA ALA A 18 -3.09 3.19 -0.44
C ALA A 18 -1.74 2.78 -1.05
N LEU A 19 -1.75 1.85 -2.00
CA LEU A 19 -0.55 1.37 -2.68
C LEU A 19 0.00 2.42 -3.64
N LEU A 20 -0.88 3.09 -4.39
CA LEU A 20 -0.53 4.22 -5.24
C LEU A 20 0.02 5.40 -4.43
N LEU A 21 -0.59 5.72 -3.28
CA LEU A 21 -0.12 6.77 -2.38
C LEU A 21 1.25 6.44 -1.80
N GLY A 22 1.49 5.17 -1.43
CA GLY A 22 2.79 4.69 -0.96
C GLY A 22 3.88 4.83 -2.02
N GLU A 23 3.60 4.43 -3.28
CA GLU A 23 4.55 4.55 -4.39
C GLU A 23 4.87 6.02 -4.72
N ARG A 24 3.86 6.91 -4.66
CA ARG A 24 4.09 8.35 -4.83
C ARG A 24 4.93 8.96 -3.71
N ALA A 25 4.70 8.56 -2.46
CA ALA A 25 5.49 9.01 -1.32
C ALA A 25 6.96 8.56 -1.45
N LEU A 26 7.18 7.30 -1.87
CA LEU A 26 8.51 6.77 -2.12
C LEU A 26 9.24 7.57 -3.21
N ALA A 27 8.59 7.83 -4.36
CA ALA A 27 9.19 8.59 -5.44
C ALA A 27 9.58 10.02 -5.02
N ILE A 28 8.78 10.66 -4.16
CA ILE A 28 9.10 11.98 -3.61
C ILE A 28 10.29 11.89 -2.65
N CYS A 29 10.32 10.90 -1.75
CA CYS A 29 11.43 10.71 -0.82
C CYS A 29 12.74 10.38 -1.54
N GLU A 30 12.72 9.50 -2.54
CA GLU A 30 13.89 9.18 -3.37
C GLU A 30 14.40 10.41 -4.12
N ALA A 31 13.49 11.21 -4.69
CA ALA A 31 13.86 12.43 -5.41
C ALA A 31 14.40 13.54 -4.49
N ALA A 32 13.88 13.67 -3.27
CA ALA A 32 14.25 14.74 -2.34
C ALA A 32 15.45 14.40 -1.45
N LEU A 33 15.56 13.16 -1.00
CA LEU A 33 16.50 12.74 0.04
C LEU A 33 17.51 11.69 -0.45
N GLY A 34 17.21 11.03 -1.57
CA GLY A 34 18.01 9.95 -2.12
C GLY A 34 17.62 8.56 -1.58
N PRO A 35 18.10 7.49 -2.23
CA PRO A 35 17.71 6.11 -1.92
C PRO A 35 18.22 5.62 -0.55
N ASP A 36 19.36 6.14 -0.08
CA ASP A 36 19.99 5.72 1.18
C ASP A 36 19.52 6.52 2.41
N HIS A 37 18.57 7.46 2.25
CA HIS A 37 18.10 8.25 3.37
C HIS A 37 17.19 7.43 4.30
N PRO A 38 17.31 7.56 5.63
CA PRO A 38 16.47 6.83 6.59
C PRO A 38 14.97 7.02 6.35
N ASP A 39 14.52 8.20 5.91
CA ASP A 39 13.11 8.45 5.57
C ASP A 39 12.63 7.70 4.32
N THR A 40 13.52 7.50 3.34
CA THR A 40 13.23 6.67 2.16
C THR A 40 13.10 5.21 2.58
N ALA A 41 13.97 4.74 3.47
CA ALA A 41 13.87 3.40 4.06
C ALA A 41 12.56 3.22 4.87
N LEU A 42 12.11 4.24 5.61
CA LEU A 42 10.82 4.23 6.29
C LEU A 42 9.64 4.13 5.31
N CYS A 43 9.68 4.88 4.20
CA CYS A 43 8.67 4.77 3.15
C CYS A 43 8.61 3.36 2.54
N LEU A 44 9.76 2.76 2.24
CA LEU A 44 9.84 1.38 1.75
C LEU A 44 9.25 0.38 2.75
N ASN A 45 9.55 0.55 4.04
CA ASN A 45 9.06 -0.35 5.08
C ASN A 45 7.53 -0.29 5.22
N ASN A 46 6.96 0.92 5.14
CA ASN A 46 5.52 1.15 5.15
C ASN A 46 4.83 0.54 3.92
N LEU A 47 5.44 0.68 2.74
CA LEU A 47 4.92 0.11 1.50
C LEU A 47 4.95 -1.43 1.52
N ALA A 48 6.01 -2.02 2.05
CA ALA A 48 6.12 -3.47 2.23
C ALA A 48 5.08 -4.02 3.22
N ALA A 49 4.80 -3.28 4.31
CA ALA A 49 3.74 -3.64 5.25
C ALA A 49 2.36 -3.59 4.60
N LEU A 50 2.08 -2.57 3.80
CA LEU A 50 0.82 -2.43 3.07
C LEU A 50 0.64 -3.57 2.05
N ARG A 51 1.69 -3.90 1.29
CA ARG A 51 1.66 -5.01 0.32
C ARG A 51 1.42 -6.37 0.96
N ARG A 52 2.05 -6.64 2.11
CA ARG A 52 1.77 -7.88 2.86
C ARG A 52 0.32 -7.98 3.28
N ARG A 53 -0.22 -6.88 3.82
CA ARG A 53 -1.62 -6.82 4.25
C ARG A 53 -2.59 -7.03 3.09
N LEU A 54 -2.28 -6.48 1.91
CA LEU A 54 -3.05 -6.75 0.69
C LEU A 54 -3.00 -8.23 0.29
N ALA A 55 -1.82 -8.84 0.32
CA ALA A 55 -1.65 -10.26 -0.02
C ALA A 55 -2.40 -11.18 0.96
N ASP A 56 -2.43 -10.85 2.25
CA ASP A 56 -3.18 -11.58 3.27
C ASP A 56 -4.71 -11.44 3.08
N ASP A 57 -5.18 -10.26 2.67
CA ASP A 57 -6.60 -10.00 2.35
C ASP A 57 -7.03 -10.70 1.05
N ASP A 58 -6.14 -10.81 0.05
CA ASP A 58 -6.36 -11.57 -1.19
C ASP A 58 -6.38 -13.09 -0.96
N ALA A 59 -5.55 -13.59 -0.05
CA ALA A 59 -5.51 -15.02 0.32
C ALA A 59 -6.73 -15.46 1.15
N SER A 60 -7.38 -14.53 1.84
CA SER A 60 -8.57 -14.78 2.69
C SER A 60 -9.88 -14.78 1.88
N GLY A 61 -9.77 -15.10 0.59
CA GLY A 61 -10.64 -14.62 -0.46
C GLY A 61 -11.73 -15.53 -0.98
#